data_AF-A0A9W7FMJ3-F1
#
_entry.id   AF-A0A9W7FMJ3-F1
#
_cell.length_a   1.000
_cell.length_b   1.000
_cell.length_c   1.000
_cell.angle_alpha   90.00
_cell.angle_beta   90.00
_cell.angle_gamma   90.00
#
_symmetry.space_group_name_H-M   'P 1'
#
loop_
_entity.id
_entity.type
_entity.pdbx_description
1 polymer ?
#
loop_
_entity_poly.entity_id
_entity_poly.type
_entity_poly.pdbx_seq_one_letter_code
_entity_poly.pdbx_strand_id
1 'polypeptide(L)'
;MEELVELSIMNVIMPTAQACHFSLSLNPKTEELQGNATMMKSSLLTAEKGVKVLQVLRRRERDRVDGTLESIRRTVEGEEGEWEVFFEKWGYGEEQKEKIGEVCDRILNENI
;
A
#
# COMPACT_ATOMS: atom_id res chain seq x y z
N MET A 1 7.07 18.63 6.29
CA MET A 1 6.29 18.55 5.04
C MET A 1 6.63 17.26 4.30
N GLU A 2 7.91 16.91 4.16
CA GLU A 2 8.38 15.60 3.68
C GLU A 2 7.76 14.42 4.42
N GLU A 3 7.80 14.46 5.76
CA GLU A 3 7.17 13.47 6.63
C GLU A 3 5.66 13.29 6.36
N LEU A 4 4.94 14.32 5.88
CA LEU A 4 3.50 14.24 5.66
C LEU A 4 3.16 13.40 4.42
N VAL A 5 3.96 13.50 3.36
CA VAL A 5 3.79 12.69 2.14
C VAL A 5 4.07 11.23 2.45
N GLU A 6 5.20 10.93 3.09
CA GLU A 6 5.57 9.57 3.48
C GLU A 6 4.55 8.93 4.42
N LEU A 7 4.11 9.65 5.47
CA LEU A 7 3.06 9.16 6.37
C LEU A 7 1.74 8.89 5.63
N SER A 8 1.39 9.73 4.65
CA SER A 8 0.17 9.55 3.87
C SER A 8 0.27 8.36 2.93
N ILE A 9 1.44 8.10 2.36
CA ILE A 9 1.72 6.92 1.54
C ILE A 9 1.71 5.65 2.41
N MET A 10 2.30 5.67 3.60
CA MET A 10 2.25 4.54 4.54
C MET A 10 0.81 4.16 4.94
N ASN A 11 -0.08 5.15 5.06
CA ASN A 11 -1.52 4.93 5.29
C ASN A 11 -2.26 4.29 4.11
N VAL A 12 -1.61 4.11 2.96
CA VAL A 12 -2.08 3.33 1.82
C VAL A 12 -1.37 1.98 1.77
N ILE A 13 -0.04 1.99 1.82
CA ILE A 13 0.79 0.80 1.61
C ILE A 13 0.60 -0.24 2.72
N MET A 14 0.66 0.17 4.00
CA MET A 14 0.55 -0.79 5.10
C MET A 14 -0.84 -1.45 5.16
N PRO A 15 -1.97 -0.71 5.07
CA PRO A 15 -3.28 -1.36 5.07
C PRO A 15 -3.52 -2.20 3.81
N THR A 16 -2.90 -1.88 2.67
CA THR A 16 -2.95 -2.71 1.46
C THR A 16 -2.26 -4.06 1.70
N ALA A 17 -1.05 -4.05 2.27
CA ALA A 17 -0.33 -5.27 2.63
C ALA A 17 -1.07 -6.12 3.68
N GLN A 18 -1.72 -5.46 4.66
CA GLN A 18 -2.54 -6.13 5.67
C GLN A 18 -3.79 -6.77 5.06
N ALA A 19 -4.49 -6.06 4.18
CA ALA A 19 -5.65 -6.60 3.49
C ALA A 19 -5.27 -7.85 2.67
N CYS A 20 -4.15 -7.79 1.96
CA CYS A 20 -3.60 -8.94 1.24
C CYS A 20 -3.30 -10.11 2.20
N HIS A 21 -2.59 -9.86 3.31
CA HIS A 21 -2.29 -10.91 4.30
C HIS A 21 -3.54 -11.61 4.83
N PHE A 22 -4.56 -10.84 5.25
CA PHE A 22 -5.81 -11.41 5.72
C PHE A 22 -6.54 -12.16 4.61
N SER A 23 -6.51 -11.66 3.38
CA SER A 23 -7.10 -12.35 2.22
C SER A 23 -6.45 -13.71 1.96
N LEU A 24 -5.11 -13.80 2.02
CA LEU A 24 -4.38 -15.06 1.85
C LEU A 24 -4.66 -16.04 3.00
N SER A 25 -4.96 -15.51 4.18
CA SER A 25 -5.29 -16.27 5.38
C SER A 25 -6.75 -16.77 5.41
N LEU A 26 -7.61 -16.33 4.46
CA LEU A 26 -8.97 -16.84 4.29
C LEU A 26 -8.96 -18.21 3.60
N ASN A 27 -8.41 -19.22 4.28
CA ASN A 27 -8.52 -20.60 3.84
C ASN A 27 -9.89 -21.16 4.32
N PRO A 28 -10.73 -21.74 3.44
CA PRO A 28 -12.09 -22.21 3.79
C PRO A 28 -12.16 -23.35 4.83
N LYS A 29 -11.03 -23.77 5.42
CA LYS A 29 -10.94 -24.91 6.36
C LYS A 29 -10.68 -24.52 7.82
N THR A 30 -10.61 -23.23 8.17
CA THR A 30 -10.32 -22.76 9.54
C THR A 30 -11.45 -21.92 10.12
N GLU A 31 -11.73 -22.06 11.42
CA GLU A 31 -12.81 -21.35 12.14
C GLU A 31 -12.60 -19.82 12.24
N GLU A 32 -11.40 -19.32 11.93
CA GLU A 32 -11.05 -17.89 11.97
C GLU A 32 -11.56 -17.05 10.79
N LEU A 33 -12.35 -17.65 9.89
CA LEU A 33 -12.83 -17.02 8.65
C LEU A 33 -13.54 -15.67 8.87
N GLN A 34 -14.35 -15.54 9.92
CA GLN A 34 -15.12 -14.32 10.15
C GLN A 34 -14.25 -13.15 10.68
N GLY A 35 -13.25 -13.44 11.51
CA GLY A 35 -12.31 -12.45 12.04
C GLY A 35 -11.43 -11.89 10.94
N ASN A 36 -10.79 -12.79 10.17
CA ASN A 36 -9.91 -12.41 9.06
C ASN A 36 -10.66 -11.67 7.95
N ALA A 37 -11.92 -12.04 7.65
CA ALA A 37 -12.72 -11.33 6.66
C ALA A 37 -13.06 -9.90 7.12
N THR A 38 -13.33 -9.71 8.42
CA THR A 38 -13.61 -8.39 8.99
C THR A 38 -12.37 -7.51 8.95
N MET A 39 -11.21 -8.05 9.34
CA MET A 39 -9.94 -7.34 9.32
C MET A 39 -9.52 -6.97 7.90
N MET A 40 -9.64 -7.90 6.94
CA MET A 40 -9.42 -7.63 5.52
C MET A 40 -10.27 -6.44 5.04
N LYS A 41 -11.58 -6.47 5.32
CA LYS A 41 -12.49 -5.39 4.91
C LYS A 41 -12.12 -4.05 5.56
N SER A 42 -11.74 -4.05 6.83
CA SER A 42 -11.30 -2.84 7.54
C SER A 42 -10.02 -2.26 6.96
N SER A 43 -9.04 -3.12 6.64
CA SER A 43 -7.77 -2.73 6.02
C SER A 43 -7.99 -2.17 4.61
N LEU A 44 -8.85 -2.79 3.80
CA LEU A 44 -9.23 -2.27 2.47
C LEU A 44 -9.87 -0.88 2.57
N LEU A 45 -10.83 -0.70 3.48
CA LEU A 45 -11.47 0.60 3.69
C LEU A 45 -10.47 1.67 4.14
N THR A 46 -9.50 1.29 4.96
CA THR A 46 -8.43 2.19 5.42
C THR A 46 -7.54 2.60 4.26
N ALA A 47 -7.08 1.64 3.45
CA ALA A 47 -6.30 1.92 2.24
C ALA A 47 -7.06 2.87 1.29
N GLU A 48 -8.34 2.60 1.01
CA GLU A 48 -9.17 3.44 0.13
C GLU A 48 -9.30 4.89 0.64
N LYS A 49 -9.46 5.08 1.95
CA LYS A 49 -9.48 6.42 2.55
C LYS A 49 -8.10 7.08 2.47
N GLY A 50 -7.03 6.33 2.69
CA GLY A 50 -5.66 6.77 2.52
C GLY A 50 -5.41 7.28 1.10
N VAL A 51 -5.87 6.55 0.08
CA VAL A 51 -5.75 6.96 -1.33
C VAL A 51 -6.42 8.31 -1.57
N LYS A 52 -7.63 8.54 -1.05
CA LYS A 52 -8.32 9.82 -1.19
C LYS A 52 -7.54 10.99 -0.58
N VAL A 53 -6.94 10.78 0.60
CA VAL A 53 -6.07 11.78 1.23
C VAL A 53 -4.83 12.03 0.38
N LEU A 54 -4.20 10.96 -0.11
CA LEU A 54 -3.00 11.05 -0.94
C LEU A 54 -3.28 11.75 -2.28
N GLN A 55 -4.44 11.53 -2.90
CA GLN A 55 -4.87 12.24 -4.11
C GLN A 55 -5.01 13.75 -3.87
N VAL A 56 -5.52 14.16 -2.70
CA VAL A 56 -5.60 15.59 -2.33
C VAL A 56 -4.20 16.19 -2.16
N LEU A 57 -3.26 15.43 -1.59
CA LEU A 57 -1.86 15.86 -1.50
C LEU A 57 -1.18 15.89 -2.86
N ARG A 58 -1.42 14.90 -3.72
CA ARG A 58 -0.89 14.81 -5.09
C ARG A 58 -1.26 16.02 -5.94
N ARG A 59 -2.47 16.58 -5.76
CA ARG A 59 -2.87 17.85 -6.41
C ARG A 59 -2.00 19.05 -6.05
N ARG A 60 -1.30 19.01 -4.92
CA ARG A 60 -0.50 20.12 -4.38
C ARG A 60 1.00 19.87 -4.45
N GLU A 61 1.42 18.61 -4.28
CA GLU A 61 2.82 18.17 -4.23
C GLU A 61 3.04 17.01 -5.21
N ARG A 62 2.57 17.16 -6.46
CA ARG A 62 2.55 16.08 -7.46
C ARG A 62 3.89 15.39 -7.62
N ASP A 63 4.94 16.13 -7.92
CA ASP A 63 6.26 15.56 -8.22
C ASP A 63 6.83 14.76 -7.05
N ARG A 64 6.52 15.18 -5.80
CA ARG A 64 6.96 14.48 -4.60
C ARG A 64 6.17 13.20 -4.38
N VAL A 65 4.84 13.28 -4.48
CA VAL A 65 3.98 12.09 -4.34
C VAL A 65 4.29 11.07 -5.44
N ASP A 66 4.36 11.52 -6.69
CA ASP A 66 4.62 10.66 -7.85
C ASP A 66 6.03 10.06 -7.74
N GLY A 67 7.05 10.86 -7.41
CA GLY A 67 8.41 10.37 -7.21
C GLY A 67 8.54 9.34 -6.08
N THR A 68 7.85 9.53 -4.95
CA THR A 68 7.83 8.53 -3.86
C THR A 68 7.09 7.26 -4.28
N LEU A 69 5.95 7.36 -4.96
CA LEU A 69 5.21 6.19 -5.48
C LEU A 69 6.01 5.41 -6.53
N GLU A 70 6.74 6.11 -7.41
CA GLU A 70 7.65 5.49 -8.38
C GLU A 70 8.85 4.83 -7.70
N SER A 71 9.40 5.42 -6.65
CA SER A 71 10.46 4.80 -5.83
C SER A 71 9.97 3.49 -5.21
N ILE A 72 8.76 3.49 -4.63
CA ILE A 72 8.12 2.28 -4.09
C ILE A 72 7.90 1.24 -5.18
N ARG A 73 7.39 1.63 -6.36
CA ARG A 73 7.12 0.70 -7.46
C ARG A 73 8.40 -0.01 -7.91
N ARG A 74 9.49 0.74 -8.09
CA ARG A 74 10.81 0.17 -8.42
C ARG A 74 11.29 -0.83 -7.38
N THR A 75 11.13 -0.53 -6.09
CA THR A 75 11.45 -1.48 -5.02
C THR A 75 10.56 -2.74 -5.05
N VAL A 76 9.27 -2.61 -5.38
CA VAL A 76 8.39 -3.79 -5.60
C VAL A 76 8.89 -4.64 -6.77
N GLU A 77 9.40 -4.01 -7.84
CA GLU A 77 9.96 -4.65 -9.03
C GLU A 77 11.36 -5.25 -8.80
N GLY A 78 11.94 -5.08 -7.60
CA GLY A 78 13.23 -5.64 -7.21
C GLY A 78 14.43 -4.74 -7.49
N GLU A 79 14.21 -3.48 -7.84
CA GLU A 79 15.30 -2.50 -7.92
C GLU A 79 15.72 -2.03 -6.52
N GLU A 80 17.04 -1.92 -6.30
CA GLU A 80 17.59 -1.34 -5.07
C GLU A 80 17.09 0.10 -4.90
N GLY A 81 16.60 0.42 -3.70
CA GLY A 81 15.98 1.72 -3.45
C GLY A 81 15.68 2.00 -1.98
N GLU A 82 15.26 3.23 -1.72
CA GLU A 82 15.04 3.75 -0.35
C GLU A 82 14.01 2.95 0.46
N TRP A 83 13.10 2.25 -0.21
CA TRP A 83 12.01 1.50 0.41
C TRP A 83 12.34 0.03 0.70
N GLU A 84 13.52 -0.46 0.31
CA GLU A 84 13.93 -1.84 0.50
C GLU A 84 13.94 -2.21 2.00
N VAL A 85 14.63 -1.41 2.81
CA VAL A 85 14.71 -1.57 4.27
C VAL A 85 13.33 -1.55 4.92
N PHE A 86 12.40 -0.74 4.39
CA PHE A 86 11.04 -0.71 4.88
C PHE A 86 10.30 -2.03 4.60
N PHE A 87 10.35 -2.55 3.38
CA PHE A 87 9.72 -3.82 3.03
C PHE A 87 10.33 -5.02 3.77
N GLU A 88 11.65 -5.05 3.93
CA GLU A 88 12.34 -6.08 4.71
C GLU A 88 11.93 -6.04 6.19
N LYS A 89 11.93 -4.85 6.79
CA LYS A 89 11.56 -4.65 8.20
C LYS A 89 10.14 -5.12 8.50
N TRP A 90 9.21 -4.89 7.58
CA TRP A 90 7.82 -5.32 7.73
C TRP A 90 7.55 -6.74 7.20
N GLY A 91 8.54 -7.39 6.61
CA GLY A 91 8.46 -8.78 6.16
C GLY A 91 7.40 -9.02 5.08
N TYR A 92 7.22 -8.08 4.15
CA TYR A 92 6.22 -8.24 3.08
C TYR A 92 6.67 -9.30 2.06
N GLY A 93 5.80 -10.29 1.85
CA GLY A 93 5.94 -11.32 0.81
C GLY A 93 5.59 -10.81 -0.58
N GLU A 94 5.80 -11.68 -1.59
CA GLU A 94 5.65 -11.33 -3.01
C GLU A 94 4.24 -10.84 -3.35
N GLU A 95 3.19 -11.53 -2.90
CA GLU A 95 1.80 -11.14 -3.18
C GLU A 95 1.43 -9.79 -2.54
N GLN A 96 2.00 -9.48 -1.37
CA GLN A 96 1.76 -8.20 -0.71
C GLN A 96 2.45 -7.07 -1.47
N LYS A 97 3.69 -7.29 -1.93
CA LYS A 97 4.44 -6.36 -2.77
C LYS A 97 3.71 -6.13 -4.11
N GLU A 98 3.20 -7.18 -4.74
CA GLU A 98 2.40 -7.08 -5.97
C GLU A 98 1.18 -6.17 -5.77
N LYS A 99 0.40 -6.37 -4.68
CA LYS A 99 -0.75 -5.50 -4.37
C LYS A 99 -0.37 -4.07 -4.05
N ILE A 100 0.80 -3.84 -3.47
CA ILE A 100 1.36 -2.50 -3.30
C ILE A 100 1.70 -1.87 -4.66
N GLY A 101 2.32 -2.62 -5.57
CA GLY A 101 2.61 -2.17 -6.93
C GLY A 101 1.35 -1.74 -7.67
N GLU A 102 0.32 -2.60 -7.67
CA GLU A 102 -0.99 -2.32 -8.29
C GLU A 102 -1.62 -1.02 -7.75
N VAL A 103 -1.55 -0.77 -6.43
CA VAL A 103 -2.14 0.44 -5.85
C VAL A 103 -1.34 1.68 -6.23
N CYS A 104 -0.01 1.61 -6.27
CA CYS A 104 0.86 2.68 -6.74
C CYS A 104 0.56 3.03 -8.20
N ASP A 105 0.52 2.03 -9.08
CA ASP A 105 0.22 2.22 -10.51
C ASP A 105 -1.15 2.85 -10.72
N ARG A 106 -2.16 2.40 -9.97
CA ARG A 106 -3.49 3.00 -10.04
C ARG A 106 -3.45 4.48 -9.69
N ILE A 107 -2.78 4.87 -8.60
CA ILE A 107 -2.70 6.27 -8.18
C ILE A 107 -1.94 7.11 -9.21
N LEU A 108 -0.82 6.60 -9.73
CA LEU A 108 0.02 7.30 -10.71
C LEU A 108 -0.74 7.57 -12.03
N ASN A 109 -1.52 6.58 -12.49
CA ASN A 109 -2.25 6.64 -13.76
C ASN A 109 -3.61 7.35 -13.68
N GLU A 110 -4.10 7.68 -12.48
CA GLU A 110 -5.28 8.53 -12.35
C GLU A 110 -4.98 9.95 -12.84
N ASN A 111 -5.80 10.47 -13.74
CA ASN A 111 -5.75 11.87 -14.17
C ASN A 111 -6.41 12.74 -13.09
N ILE A 112 -5.64 13.66 -12.51
CA ILE A 112 -6.06 14.52 -11.39
C ILE A 112 -5.65 15.97 -11.66
#